data_AF-A0A7J5B8U4-F1
#
_entry.id   AF-A0A7J5B8U4-F1
#
_cell.length_a   1.000
_cell.length_b   1.000
_cell.length_c   1.000
_cell.angle_alpha   90.00
_cell.angle_beta   90.00
_cell.angle_gamma   90.00
#
_symmetry.space_group_name_H-M   'P 1'
#
loop_
_entity.id
_entity.type
_entity.pdbx_description
1 polymer ?
#
loop_
_entity_poly.entity_id
_entity_poly.type
_entity_poly.pdbx_seq_one_letter_code
_entity_poly.pdbx_strand_id
1 'polypeptide(L)'
;MSQTTTTAIRTGANPEARQASNVGRVVARLFKQPTTVISLIYIVLLVLVAVASPWITPYDPNQTNYAEVFSPPSAEHLLGTDDMGKDVLSRLMFGAQAVLLVALGSVAIALVIGVPLGLLFGFLGGWWDRIGMRFVDMLQSLPGMLIGLTVVTILGRNVFILMFAIGLIFSMAFARLTRAIVLVERTKPYVEAAEVAGLSTGQQIFGQVLPNLIGPLVTQAMVYFGSAIMIESAMSFLGIGLPTESASWGQMLSLAVDNQNNASYLSWPPGIAIVLTVLAFNIFGDGFNDALTGERRRKPKRVAQPKVDLKRVATETAAIPEPTVDADLALDAREVVVGLATSGREQTNIVKRATLNVAKGEIVGLLGESGSGKSTFARAVLGMLPAGTWLDHGSIKLDGVEIAGANPAQLRKVRGTKIGAVFQDPMTALSPVHTIGTQLIEPLRIHKGMNRKQARARAIELLDRVGVRNADSRLDDYPHQFSGGMAQRVAIAMALAAEPDLLIADEATSALDVTTQSQVLDLIMDLRDEYGMGVLMITHSLGVVAEACDRAAVMYRGTLVETADVQTLFEQPAHPYTEALLAANPLNADTAGRLPVIDAERRAEIDALIEQTELERSAT
;
A
#
# COMPACT_ATOMS: atom_id res chain seq x y z
N MET A 1 23.63 34.21 -35.67
CA MET A 1 24.28 32.89 -35.52
C MET A 1 23.53 32.18 -34.40
N SER A 2 22.53 31.36 -34.76
CA SER A 2 22.59 29.88 -34.83
C SER A 2 22.55 29.25 -33.42
N GLN A 3 21.59 28.41 -33.00
CA GLN A 3 20.53 27.65 -33.65
C GLN A 3 19.38 27.44 -32.65
N THR A 4 18.13 27.60 -33.08
CA THR A 4 16.93 27.24 -32.33
C THR A 4 16.45 25.88 -32.82
N THR A 5 16.60 24.83 -32.01
CA THR A 5 16.17 23.48 -32.38
C THR A 5 14.66 23.35 -32.19
N THR A 6 13.90 23.62 -33.25
CA THR A 6 12.48 23.28 -33.33
C THR A 6 12.36 21.77 -33.56
N THR A 7 11.98 21.01 -32.53
CA THR A 7 11.61 19.60 -32.71
C THR A 7 10.17 19.55 -33.18
N ALA A 8 10.00 19.27 -34.47
CA ALA A 8 8.70 19.05 -35.10
C ALA A 8 7.95 17.91 -34.39
N ILE A 9 6.74 18.21 -33.93
CA ILE A 9 5.78 17.24 -33.41
C ILE A 9 5.42 16.30 -34.58
N ARG A 10 5.81 15.03 -34.47
CA ARG A 10 5.33 13.98 -35.38
C ARG A 10 3.84 13.77 -35.13
N THR A 11 3.02 14.29 -36.03
CA THR A 11 1.62 13.91 -36.21
C THR A 11 1.57 12.51 -36.84
N GLY A 12 1.05 11.55 -36.09
CA GLY A 12 0.93 10.16 -36.55
C GLY A 12 0.35 9.26 -35.46
N ALA A 13 -0.80 9.62 -34.89
CA ALA A 13 -1.58 8.69 -34.06
C ALA A 13 -2.65 8.05 -34.94
N ASN A 14 -2.41 6.80 -35.32
CA ASN A 14 -3.38 5.93 -35.98
C ASN A 14 -4.52 5.61 -34.99
N PRO A 15 -5.82 5.84 -35.30
CA PRO A 15 -6.90 5.77 -34.30
C PRO A 15 -7.35 4.37 -33.85
N GLU A 16 -6.71 3.27 -34.29
CA GLU A 16 -7.26 1.91 -34.10
C GLU A 16 -6.35 0.90 -33.36
N ALA A 17 -5.42 1.36 -32.53
CA ALA A 17 -4.72 0.44 -31.62
C ALA A 17 -5.51 0.25 -30.32
N ARG A 18 -6.40 -0.75 -30.28
CA ARG A 18 -6.99 -1.25 -29.02
C ARG A 18 -5.84 -1.59 -28.05
N GLN A 19 -5.60 -0.71 -27.08
CA GLN A 19 -4.51 -0.87 -26.11
C GLN A 19 -4.81 -2.11 -25.27
N ALA A 20 -3.93 -3.11 -25.40
CA ALA A 20 -4.03 -4.36 -24.66
C ALA A 20 -4.12 -4.08 -23.15
N SER A 21 -4.95 -4.87 -22.46
CA SER A 21 -5.11 -4.85 -21.00
C SER A 21 -3.77 -4.86 -20.27
N ASN A 22 -3.73 -4.42 -19.01
CA ASN A 22 -2.52 -4.49 -18.16
C ASN A 22 -1.84 -5.87 -18.20
N VAL A 23 -2.63 -6.93 -18.35
CA VAL A 23 -2.16 -8.31 -18.57
C VAL A 23 -1.37 -8.44 -19.86
N GLY A 24 -1.85 -7.89 -20.99
CA GLY A 24 -1.17 -7.93 -22.28
C GLY A 24 0.20 -7.24 -22.27
N ARG A 25 0.37 -6.16 -21.50
CA ARG A 25 1.67 -5.49 -21.32
C ARG A 25 2.65 -6.31 -20.50
N VAL A 26 2.20 -6.95 -19.41
CA VAL A 26 3.02 -7.85 -18.60
C VAL A 26 3.45 -9.06 -19.44
N VAL A 27 2.51 -9.67 -20.17
CA VAL A 27 2.79 -10.79 -21.08
C VAL A 27 3.82 -10.38 -22.15
N ALA A 28 3.65 -9.21 -22.78
CA ALA A 28 4.60 -8.72 -23.77
C ALA A 28 6.01 -8.46 -23.20
N ARG A 29 6.13 -8.01 -21.94
CA ARG A 29 7.44 -7.86 -21.27
C ARG A 29 8.07 -9.21 -20.95
N LEU A 30 7.25 -10.17 -20.54
CA LEU A 30 7.71 -11.53 -20.22
C LEU A 30 8.29 -12.23 -21.45
N PHE A 31 7.63 -12.10 -22.61
CA PHE A 31 8.12 -12.65 -23.88
C PHE A 31 9.36 -11.92 -24.46
N LYS A 32 9.73 -10.75 -23.91
CA LYS A 32 10.97 -10.05 -24.29
C LYS A 32 12.20 -10.57 -23.55
N GLN A 33 12.04 -11.35 -22.49
CA GLN A 33 13.13 -11.90 -21.69
C GLN A 33 13.43 -13.35 -22.15
N PRO A 34 14.53 -13.60 -22.88
CA PRO A 34 14.78 -14.91 -23.48
C PRO A 34 14.93 -16.03 -22.44
N THR A 35 15.56 -15.73 -21.29
CA THR A 35 15.74 -16.68 -20.19
C THR A 35 14.40 -17.11 -19.58
N THR A 36 13.45 -16.17 -19.42
CA THR A 36 12.11 -16.42 -18.89
C THR A 36 11.24 -17.21 -19.86
N VAL A 37 11.40 -17.00 -21.17
CA VAL A 37 10.71 -17.79 -22.19
C VAL A 37 11.24 -19.22 -22.22
N ILE A 38 12.56 -19.41 -22.16
CA ILE A 38 13.18 -20.75 -22.13
C ILE A 38 12.72 -21.52 -20.89
N SER A 39 12.72 -20.88 -19.72
CA SER A 39 12.25 -21.52 -18.49
C SER A 39 10.76 -21.85 -18.53
N LEU A 40 9.93 -20.97 -19.11
CA LEU A 40 8.50 -21.24 -19.33
C LEU A 40 8.28 -22.45 -20.24
N ILE A 41 9.00 -22.53 -21.36
CA ILE A 41 8.91 -23.68 -22.29
C ILE A 41 9.27 -24.98 -21.57
N TYR A 42 10.36 -24.98 -20.80
CA TYR A 42 10.75 -26.14 -20.00
C TYR A 42 9.67 -26.54 -18.99
N ILE A 43 9.12 -25.59 -18.24
CA ILE A 43 8.07 -25.86 -17.24
C ILE A 43 6.83 -26.45 -17.93
N VAL A 44 6.40 -25.88 -19.07
CA VAL A 44 5.26 -26.39 -19.83
C VAL A 44 5.51 -27.81 -20.33
N LEU A 45 6.70 -28.08 -20.87
CA LEU A 45 7.07 -29.42 -21.33
C LEU A 45 7.08 -30.42 -20.15
N LEU A 46 7.64 -30.03 -19.01
CA LEU A 46 7.68 -30.87 -17.81
C LEU A 46 6.27 -31.20 -17.31
N VAL A 47 5.37 -30.21 -17.26
CA VAL A 47 3.97 -30.41 -16.87
C VAL A 47 3.26 -31.32 -17.86
N LEU A 48 3.47 -31.14 -19.17
CA LEU A 48 2.91 -32.01 -20.21
C LEU A 48 3.40 -33.45 -20.04
N VAL A 49 4.70 -33.66 -19.82
CA VAL A 49 5.27 -34.99 -19.57
C VAL A 49 4.70 -35.62 -18.30
N ALA A 50 4.61 -34.86 -17.21
CA ALA A 50 4.08 -35.34 -15.94
C ALA A 50 2.60 -35.76 -16.05
N VAL A 51 1.77 -34.92 -16.67
CA VAL A 51 0.33 -35.20 -16.87
C VAL A 51 0.12 -36.33 -17.87
N ALA A 52 0.91 -36.36 -18.95
CA ALA A 52 0.75 -37.36 -19.98
C ALA A 52 1.40 -38.70 -19.63
N SER A 53 2.19 -38.78 -18.56
CA SER A 53 2.97 -39.96 -18.16
C SER A 53 2.18 -41.28 -18.22
N PRO A 54 0.90 -41.38 -17.79
CA PRO A 54 0.16 -42.65 -17.88
C PRO A 54 -0.06 -43.18 -19.31
N TRP A 55 0.10 -42.32 -20.33
CA TRP A 55 -0.10 -42.67 -21.74
C TRP A 55 1.19 -42.72 -22.55
N ILE A 56 2.25 -42.05 -22.10
CA ILE A 56 3.49 -41.89 -22.89
C ILE A 56 4.67 -42.71 -22.37
N THR A 57 4.59 -43.28 -21.16
CA THR A 57 5.67 -44.12 -20.65
C THR A 57 5.72 -45.47 -21.37
N PRO A 58 6.93 -45.95 -21.74
CA PRO A 58 7.08 -47.26 -22.39
C PRO A 58 6.65 -48.45 -21.51
N TYR A 59 6.86 -48.36 -20.20
CA TYR A 59 6.57 -49.43 -19.23
C TYR A 59 5.81 -48.89 -18.01
N ASP A 60 5.19 -49.79 -17.25
CA ASP A 60 4.64 -49.46 -15.93
C ASP A 60 5.82 -49.13 -14.99
N PRO A 61 5.79 -48.00 -14.26
CA PRO A 61 6.89 -47.56 -13.39
C PRO A 61 7.23 -48.53 -12.25
N ASN A 62 6.32 -49.46 -11.94
CA ASN A 62 6.48 -50.46 -10.90
C ASN A 62 6.70 -51.88 -11.43
N GLN A 63 6.69 -52.08 -12.76
CA GLN A 63 6.96 -53.37 -13.37
C GLN A 63 8.42 -53.79 -13.13
N THR A 64 8.61 -54.93 -12.48
CA THR A 64 9.93 -55.49 -12.17
C THR A 64 10.35 -56.53 -13.21
N ASN A 65 11.62 -56.49 -13.61
CA ASN A 65 12.23 -57.50 -14.46
C ASN A 65 13.59 -57.95 -13.89
N TYR A 66 13.58 -59.02 -13.10
CA TYR A 66 14.79 -59.52 -12.44
C TYR A 66 15.88 -60.02 -13.40
N ALA A 67 15.58 -60.21 -14.69
CA ALA A 67 16.59 -60.57 -15.70
C ALA A 67 17.42 -59.37 -16.16
N GLU A 68 16.92 -58.15 -15.96
CA GLU A 68 17.50 -56.91 -16.47
C GLU A 68 17.88 -55.98 -15.32
N VAL A 69 18.44 -56.51 -14.24
CA VAL A 69 18.87 -55.71 -13.09
C VAL A 69 20.15 -54.94 -13.45
N PHE A 70 20.14 -53.62 -13.22
CA PHE A 70 21.23 -52.70 -13.56
C PHE A 70 21.66 -52.71 -15.04
N SER A 71 20.74 -53.01 -15.96
CA SER A 71 21.04 -52.99 -17.39
C SER A 71 21.36 -51.57 -17.86
N PRO A 72 22.48 -51.35 -18.56
CA PRO A 72 22.87 -50.03 -19.06
C PRO A 72 21.87 -49.48 -20.10
N PRO A 73 21.93 -48.18 -20.42
CA PRO A 73 21.08 -47.58 -21.45
C PRO A 73 21.12 -48.37 -22.78
N SER A 74 19.93 -48.77 -23.24
CA SER A 74 19.73 -49.58 -24.44
C SER A 74 18.56 -49.05 -25.28
N ALA A 75 18.32 -49.65 -26.45
CA ALA A 75 17.17 -49.30 -27.28
C ALA A 75 15.82 -49.65 -26.61
N GLU A 76 15.82 -50.68 -25.75
CA GLU A 76 14.64 -51.12 -24.99
C GLU A 76 14.46 -50.31 -23.71
N HIS A 77 15.56 -49.91 -23.07
CA HIS A 77 15.59 -49.09 -21.85
C HIS A 77 16.49 -47.87 -22.05
N LEU A 78 15.93 -46.78 -22.56
CA LEU A 78 16.67 -45.58 -22.98
C LEU A 78 17.57 -44.98 -21.89
N LEU A 79 17.19 -45.12 -20.62
CA LEU A 79 17.97 -44.66 -19.45
C LEU A 79 18.47 -45.81 -18.56
N GLY A 80 18.36 -47.05 -19.03
CA GLY A 80 18.69 -48.26 -18.27
C GLY A 80 17.62 -48.64 -17.25
N THR A 81 17.97 -49.59 -16.38
CA THR A 81 17.09 -50.16 -15.36
C THR A 81 17.69 -50.10 -13.95
N ASP A 82 16.84 -50.18 -12.94
CA ASP A 82 17.25 -50.11 -11.52
C ASP A 82 17.63 -51.48 -10.91
N ASP A 83 17.76 -51.52 -9.57
CA ASP A 83 18.11 -52.70 -8.77
C ASP A 83 17.07 -53.83 -8.80
N MET A 84 15.85 -53.52 -9.26
CA MET A 84 14.76 -54.48 -9.47
C MET A 84 14.41 -54.65 -10.97
N GLY A 85 15.24 -54.09 -11.86
CA GLY A 85 15.03 -54.11 -13.30
C GLY A 85 13.85 -53.26 -13.78
N LYS A 86 13.45 -52.22 -13.02
CA LYS A 86 12.42 -51.26 -13.45
C LYS A 86 13.03 -50.21 -14.38
N ASP A 87 12.27 -49.79 -15.38
CA ASP A 87 12.70 -48.81 -16.37
C ASP A 87 12.88 -47.40 -15.76
N VAL A 88 14.10 -46.86 -15.86
CA VAL A 88 14.47 -45.57 -15.24
C VAL A 88 13.74 -44.39 -15.88
N LEU A 89 13.48 -44.43 -17.19
CA LEU A 89 12.77 -43.36 -17.91
C LEU A 89 11.30 -43.27 -17.48
N SER A 90 10.62 -44.42 -17.41
CA SER A 90 9.22 -44.50 -16.96
C SER A 90 9.11 -44.03 -15.52
N ARG A 91 10.04 -44.42 -14.63
CA ARG A 91 10.10 -43.91 -13.26
C ARG A 91 10.39 -42.40 -13.19
N LEU A 92 11.26 -41.86 -14.05
CA LEU A 92 11.57 -40.43 -14.09
C LEU A 92 10.33 -39.60 -14.46
N MET A 93 9.57 -40.04 -15.46
CA MET A 93 8.38 -39.36 -15.97
C MET A 93 7.22 -39.42 -14.97
N PHE A 94 6.95 -40.58 -14.36
CA PHE A 94 5.97 -40.69 -13.28
C PHE A 94 6.40 -39.93 -12.01
N GLY A 95 7.70 -39.93 -11.70
CA GLY A 95 8.25 -39.16 -10.58
C GLY A 95 8.02 -37.66 -10.71
N ALA A 96 8.02 -37.13 -11.94
CA ALA A 96 7.72 -35.72 -12.20
C ALA A 96 6.33 -35.33 -11.70
N GLN A 97 5.33 -36.21 -11.85
CA GLN A 97 3.97 -35.96 -11.39
C GLN A 97 3.91 -35.81 -9.87
N ALA A 98 4.54 -36.74 -9.13
CA ALA A 98 4.54 -36.72 -7.67
C ALA A 98 5.22 -35.45 -7.12
N VAL A 99 6.38 -35.11 -7.69
CA VAL A 99 7.17 -33.93 -7.31
C VAL A 99 6.41 -32.63 -7.56
N LEU A 100 5.83 -32.47 -8.75
CA LEU A 100 5.05 -31.27 -9.10
C LEU A 100 3.79 -31.13 -8.24
N LEU A 101 3.12 -32.25 -7.95
CA LEU A 101 1.91 -32.28 -7.14
C LEU A 101 2.22 -31.90 -5.68
N VAL A 102 3.28 -32.45 -5.09
CA VAL A 102 3.74 -32.05 -3.75
C VAL A 102 4.14 -30.58 -3.72
N ALA A 103 4.89 -30.09 -4.72
CA ALA A 103 5.31 -28.70 -4.77
C ALA A 103 4.13 -27.73 -4.89
N LEU A 104 3.19 -28.00 -5.81
CA LEU A 104 1.99 -27.19 -6.00
C LEU A 104 1.10 -27.18 -4.76
N GLY A 105 0.84 -28.37 -4.19
CA GLY A 105 0.02 -28.50 -2.98
C GLY A 105 0.63 -27.76 -1.79
N SER A 106 1.95 -27.88 -1.60
CA SER A 106 2.68 -27.19 -0.52
C SER A 106 2.58 -25.67 -0.65
N VAL A 107 2.82 -25.13 -1.84
CA VAL A 107 2.75 -23.67 -2.09
C VAL A 107 1.31 -23.17 -1.96
N ALA A 108 0.32 -23.93 -2.43
CA ALA A 108 -1.09 -23.58 -2.28
C ALA A 108 -1.50 -23.49 -0.80
N ILE A 109 -1.17 -24.51 0.00
CA ILE A 109 -1.40 -24.51 1.46
C ILE A 109 -0.68 -23.31 2.10
N ALA A 110 0.57 -23.05 1.69
CA ALA A 110 1.36 -21.95 2.21
C ALA A 110 0.73 -20.57 1.94
N LEU A 111 0.15 -20.37 0.75
CA LEU A 111 -0.56 -19.15 0.39
C LEU A 111 -1.88 -19.01 1.16
N VAL A 112 -2.67 -20.09 1.24
CA VAL A 112 -3.98 -20.10 1.93
C VAL A 112 -3.83 -19.79 3.42
N ILE A 113 -2.75 -20.24 4.06
CA ILE A 113 -2.49 -19.97 5.48
C ILE A 113 -1.73 -18.65 5.65
N GLY A 114 -0.64 -18.48 4.91
CA GLY A 114 0.33 -17.41 5.12
C GLY A 114 -0.21 -16.03 4.73
N VAL A 115 -0.88 -15.89 3.59
CA VAL A 115 -1.37 -14.58 3.13
C VAL A 115 -2.41 -14.01 4.10
N PRO A 116 -3.47 -14.75 4.52
CA PRO A 116 -4.41 -14.24 5.50
C PRO A 116 -3.76 -13.86 6.84
N LEU A 117 -2.84 -14.67 7.36
CA LEU A 117 -2.11 -14.35 8.59
C LEU A 117 -1.29 -13.07 8.45
N GLY A 118 -0.60 -12.89 7.31
CA GLY A 118 0.18 -11.69 7.07
C GLY A 118 -0.67 -10.43 6.89
N LEU A 119 -1.82 -10.54 6.23
CA LEU A 119 -2.81 -9.47 6.14
C LEU A 119 -3.32 -9.10 7.54
N LEU A 120 -3.67 -10.10 8.34
CA LEU A 120 -4.15 -9.94 9.72
C LEU A 120 -3.13 -9.20 10.59
N PHE A 121 -1.87 -9.66 10.59
CA PHE A 121 -0.79 -9.04 11.37
C PHE A 121 -0.46 -7.63 10.88
N GLY A 122 -0.51 -7.39 9.56
CA GLY A 122 -0.24 -6.07 8.98
C GLY A 122 -1.33 -5.02 9.25
N PHE A 123 -2.60 -5.43 9.28
CA PHE A 123 -3.73 -4.52 9.46
C PHE A 123 -4.16 -4.35 10.92
N LEU A 124 -4.29 -5.43 11.70
CA LEU A 124 -4.68 -5.31 13.12
C LEU A 124 -3.57 -4.67 13.95
N GLY A 125 -2.30 -4.89 13.57
CA GLY A 125 -1.16 -4.35 14.29
C GLY A 125 -1.13 -4.74 15.78
N GLY A 126 -0.40 -3.94 16.56
CA GLY A 126 -0.46 -3.99 18.03
C GLY A 126 -0.05 -5.33 18.65
N TRP A 127 -0.94 -5.88 19.50
CA TRP A 127 -0.68 -7.11 20.25
C TRP A 127 -0.72 -8.37 19.36
N TRP A 128 -1.68 -8.42 18.43
CA TRP A 128 -1.84 -9.54 17.48
C TRP A 128 -0.64 -9.69 16.58
N ASP A 129 -0.13 -8.58 16.05
CA ASP A 129 1.10 -8.56 15.28
C ASP A 129 2.30 -9.07 16.10
N ARG A 130 2.45 -8.58 17.33
CA ARG A 130 3.59 -8.94 18.20
C ARG A 130 3.60 -10.42 18.57
N ILE A 131 2.45 -10.98 18.96
CA ILE A 131 2.37 -12.41 19.29
C ILE A 131 2.52 -13.24 18.03
N GLY A 132 1.79 -12.90 16.97
CA GLY A 132 1.81 -13.61 15.70
C GLY A 132 3.21 -13.70 15.13
N MET A 133 3.93 -12.58 15.09
CA MET A 133 5.30 -12.55 14.60
C MET A 133 6.28 -13.29 15.50
N ARG A 134 6.12 -13.27 16.83
CA ARG A 134 6.95 -14.10 17.73
C ARG A 134 6.79 -15.59 17.45
N PHE A 135 5.56 -16.04 17.18
CA PHE A 135 5.29 -17.42 16.81
C PHE A 135 5.90 -17.78 15.46
N VAL A 136 5.73 -16.91 14.45
CA VAL A 136 6.35 -17.04 13.12
C VAL A 136 7.88 -17.11 13.23
N ASP A 137 8.49 -16.21 14.02
CA ASP A 137 9.94 -16.14 14.22
C ASP A 137 10.48 -17.36 14.97
N MET A 138 9.74 -17.85 15.97
CA MET A 138 10.08 -19.08 16.70
C MET A 138 10.06 -20.29 15.76
N LEU A 139 9.01 -20.47 14.96
CA LEU A 139 8.93 -21.60 14.04
C LEU A 139 10.01 -21.55 12.95
N GLN A 140 10.36 -20.37 12.46
CA GLN A 140 11.44 -20.22 11.48
C GLN A 140 12.84 -20.37 12.06
N SER A 141 13.01 -20.32 13.38
CA SER A 141 14.28 -20.64 14.03
C SER A 141 14.59 -22.13 13.97
N LEU A 142 13.57 -22.97 13.77
CA LEU A 142 13.74 -24.41 13.61
C LEU A 142 14.11 -24.71 12.15
N PRO A 143 15.10 -25.59 11.91
CA PRO A 143 15.38 -26.11 10.59
C PRO A 143 14.12 -26.75 9.98
N GLY A 144 13.67 -26.25 8.82
CA GLY A 144 12.42 -26.70 8.20
C GLY A 144 12.37 -28.22 7.95
N MET A 145 13.51 -28.83 7.61
CA MET A 145 13.62 -30.28 7.43
C MET A 145 13.30 -31.07 8.72
N LEU A 146 13.66 -30.55 9.90
CA LEU A 146 13.34 -31.20 11.18
C LEU A 146 11.84 -31.16 11.47
N ILE A 147 11.17 -30.05 11.15
CA ILE A 147 9.71 -29.95 11.26
C ILE A 147 9.05 -30.96 10.31
N GLY A 148 9.48 -30.97 9.05
CA GLY A 148 8.96 -31.91 8.05
C GLY A 148 9.12 -33.37 8.48
N LEU A 149 10.32 -33.72 8.94
CA LEU A 149 10.64 -35.05 9.48
C LEU A 149 9.74 -35.42 10.65
N THR A 150 9.58 -34.51 11.61
CA THR A 150 8.76 -34.75 12.81
C THR A 150 7.30 -34.99 12.44
N VAL A 151 6.75 -34.16 11.56
CA VAL A 151 5.34 -34.28 11.10
C VAL A 151 5.12 -35.61 10.39
N VAL A 152 6.01 -36.00 9.46
CA VAL A 152 5.86 -37.26 8.71
C VAL A 152 6.09 -38.48 9.60
N THR A 153 6.99 -38.41 10.58
CA THR A 153 7.22 -39.50 11.53
C THR A 153 6.01 -39.74 12.43
N ILE A 154 5.30 -38.67 12.84
CA ILE A 154 4.14 -38.77 13.73
C ILE A 154 2.86 -39.14 12.96
N LEU A 155 2.58 -38.45 11.84
CA LEU A 155 1.32 -38.62 11.11
C LEU A 155 1.39 -39.74 10.06
N GLY A 156 2.59 -40.24 9.76
CA GLY A 156 2.82 -41.28 8.76
C GLY A 156 3.18 -40.75 7.37
N ARG A 157 3.58 -41.66 6.48
CA ARG A 157 4.00 -41.33 5.10
C ARG A 157 2.78 -41.19 4.20
N ASN A 158 2.43 -39.95 3.87
CA ASN A 158 1.36 -39.62 2.94
C ASN A 158 1.71 -38.35 2.17
N VAL A 159 1.38 -38.31 0.87
CA VAL A 159 1.54 -37.15 -0.01
C VAL A 159 0.91 -35.89 0.60
N PHE A 160 -0.30 -35.98 1.16
CA PHE A 160 -1.00 -34.85 1.77
C PHE A 160 -0.32 -34.37 3.07
N ILE A 161 0.22 -35.30 3.87
CA ILE A 161 0.97 -34.96 5.09
C ILE A 161 2.26 -34.23 4.71
N LEU A 162 2.96 -34.71 3.68
CA LEU A 162 4.18 -34.07 3.18
C LEU A 162 3.90 -32.66 2.63
N MET A 163 2.84 -32.50 1.82
CA MET A 163 2.39 -31.19 1.36
C MET A 163 2.07 -30.24 2.51
N PHE A 164 1.33 -30.73 3.51
CA PHE A 164 0.95 -29.93 4.67
C PHE A 164 2.18 -29.53 5.49
N ALA A 165 3.12 -30.45 5.70
CA ALA A 165 4.35 -30.18 6.44
C ALA A 165 5.21 -29.10 5.75
N ILE A 166 5.45 -29.24 4.44
CA ILE A 166 6.20 -28.25 3.66
C ILE A 166 5.42 -26.93 3.57
N GLY A 167 4.11 -27.00 3.32
CA GLY A 167 3.23 -25.84 3.21
C GLY A 167 3.15 -25.01 4.50
N LEU A 168 3.12 -25.67 5.67
CA LEU A 168 3.14 -25.02 6.97
C LEU A 168 4.46 -24.27 7.23
N ILE A 169 5.58 -24.81 6.77
CA ILE A 169 6.89 -24.14 6.87
C ILE A 169 6.87 -22.88 6.01
N PHE A 170 6.41 -22.98 4.76
CA PHE A 170 6.37 -21.85 3.85
C PHE A 170 5.29 -20.81 4.20
N SER A 171 4.19 -21.20 4.85
CA SER A 171 3.15 -20.26 5.25
C SER A 171 3.69 -19.16 6.16
N MET A 172 4.68 -19.48 7.00
CA MET A 172 5.32 -18.51 7.89
C MET A 172 6.07 -17.43 7.12
N ALA A 173 6.70 -17.80 6.01
CA ALA A 173 7.40 -16.84 5.16
C ALA A 173 6.42 -15.97 4.35
N PHE A 174 5.34 -16.55 3.83
CA PHE A 174 4.27 -15.78 3.18
C PHE A 174 3.59 -14.81 4.16
N ALA A 175 3.37 -15.21 5.40
CA ALA A 175 2.83 -14.32 6.44
C ALA A 175 3.76 -13.13 6.68
N ARG A 176 5.06 -13.38 6.83
CA ARG A 176 6.06 -12.31 7.00
C ARG A 176 6.12 -11.38 5.79
N LEU A 177 6.17 -11.93 4.57
CA LEU A 177 6.23 -11.15 3.32
C LEU A 177 5.00 -10.26 3.17
N THR A 178 3.81 -10.87 3.29
CA THR A 178 2.53 -10.17 3.16
C THR A 178 2.43 -9.04 4.17
N ARG A 179 2.73 -9.32 5.44
CA ARG A 179 2.77 -8.30 6.51
C ARG A 179 3.73 -7.16 6.16
N ALA A 180 4.94 -7.48 5.71
CA ALA A 180 5.96 -6.48 5.42
C ALA A 180 5.51 -5.51 4.32
N ILE A 181 4.86 -6.01 3.27
CA ILE A 181 4.32 -5.19 2.18
C ILE A 181 3.10 -4.39 2.67
N VAL A 182 2.17 -5.01 3.40
CA VAL A 182 0.99 -4.33 3.97
C VAL A 182 1.38 -3.12 4.80
N LEU A 183 2.40 -3.25 5.66
CA LEU A 183 2.87 -2.16 6.51
C LEU A 183 3.38 -0.94 5.73
N VAL A 184 3.89 -1.15 4.52
CA VAL A 184 4.35 -0.08 3.62
C VAL A 184 3.19 0.45 2.78
N GLU A 185 2.33 -0.43 2.30
CA GLU A 185 1.25 -0.07 1.38
C GLU A 185 0.16 0.74 2.08
N ARG A 186 -0.16 0.41 3.35
CA ARG A 186 -1.21 1.09 4.13
C ARG A 186 -0.91 2.56 4.42
N THR A 187 0.35 3.00 4.32
CA THR A 187 0.75 4.39 4.59
C THR A 187 0.75 5.25 3.34
N LYS A 188 0.28 4.72 2.20
CA LYS A 188 0.24 5.48 0.95
C LYS A 188 -0.99 6.41 0.92
N PRO A 189 -0.89 7.61 0.29
CA PRO A 189 -1.96 8.60 0.32
C PRO A 189 -3.29 8.08 -0.25
N TYR A 190 -3.27 7.22 -1.26
CA TYR A 190 -4.52 6.63 -1.79
C TYR A 190 -5.26 5.72 -0.79
N VAL A 191 -4.54 5.11 0.16
CA VAL A 191 -5.18 4.32 1.23
C VAL A 191 -5.78 5.26 2.28
N GLU A 192 -5.09 6.36 2.59
CA GLU A 192 -5.63 7.41 3.47
C GLU A 192 -6.89 8.06 2.84
N ALA A 193 -6.86 8.36 1.55
CA ALA A 193 -8.00 8.87 0.80
C ALA A 193 -9.18 7.89 0.81
N ALA A 194 -8.93 6.59 0.66
CA ALA A 194 -9.96 5.56 0.79
C ALA A 194 -10.55 5.48 2.22
N GLU A 195 -9.74 5.75 3.25
CA GLU A 195 -10.20 5.82 4.64
C GLU A 195 -11.05 7.08 4.89
N VAL A 196 -10.72 8.22 4.28
CA VAL A 196 -11.54 9.45 4.33
C VAL A 196 -12.85 9.24 3.55
N ALA A 197 -12.80 8.52 2.43
CA ALA A 197 -13.98 8.11 1.69
C ALA A 197 -14.88 7.13 2.45
N GLY A 198 -14.46 6.62 3.63
CA GLY A 198 -15.27 5.75 4.47
C GLY A 198 -15.29 4.29 4.03
N LEU A 199 -14.27 3.79 3.34
CA LEU A 199 -14.14 2.35 3.05
C LEU A 199 -13.90 1.55 4.34
N SER A 200 -14.45 0.34 4.43
CA SER A 200 -14.18 -0.58 5.55
C SER A 200 -12.75 -1.11 5.48
N THR A 201 -12.21 -1.57 6.62
CA THR A 201 -10.90 -2.25 6.67
C THR A 201 -10.82 -3.42 5.69
N GLY A 202 -11.90 -4.21 5.54
CA GLY A 202 -11.96 -5.28 4.55
C GLY A 202 -11.86 -4.78 3.11
N GLN A 203 -12.58 -3.71 2.76
CA GLN A 203 -12.50 -3.10 1.43
C GLN A 203 -11.12 -2.49 1.15
N GLN A 204 -10.47 -1.91 2.16
CA GLN A 204 -9.10 -1.43 2.04
C GLN A 204 -8.13 -2.60 1.80
N ILE A 205 -8.25 -3.69 2.58
CA ILE A 205 -7.44 -4.91 2.42
C ILE A 205 -7.59 -5.49 1.03
N PHE A 206 -8.81 -5.88 0.66
CA PHE A 206 -9.06 -6.66 -0.54
C PHE A 206 -9.15 -5.81 -1.82
N GLY A 207 -9.55 -4.56 -1.70
CA GLY A 207 -9.70 -3.64 -2.82
C GLY A 207 -8.44 -2.82 -3.11
N GLN A 208 -7.76 -2.31 -2.09
CA GLN A 208 -6.65 -1.36 -2.28
C GLN A 208 -5.27 -2.02 -2.12
N VAL A 209 -5.09 -2.87 -1.10
CA VAL A 209 -3.76 -3.42 -0.75
C VAL A 209 -3.46 -4.76 -1.41
N LEU A 210 -4.42 -5.70 -1.44
CA LEU A 210 -4.23 -7.05 -1.99
C LEU A 210 -3.82 -7.08 -3.47
N PRO A 211 -4.38 -6.26 -4.37
CA PRO A 211 -3.95 -6.24 -5.77
C PRO A 211 -2.46 -5.91 -5.93
N ASN A 212 -1.91 -5.07 -5.04
CA ASN A 212 -0.49 -4.70 -5.03
C ASN A 212 0.42 -5.79 -4.43
N LEU A 213 -0.16 -6.77 -3.73
CA LEU A 213 0.56 -7.93 -3.16
C LEU A 213 0.74 -9.07 -4.18
N ILE A 214 -0.14 -9.19 -5.18
CA ILE A 214 -0.19 -10.35 -6.08
C ILE A 214 1.17 -10.59 -6.75
N GLY A 215 1.81 -9.53 -7.25
CA GLY A 215 3.09 -9.66 -7.94
C GLY A 215 4.18 -10.30 -7.08
N PRO A 216 4.57 -9.67 -5.96
CA PRO A 216 5.54 -10.25 -5.02
C PRO A 216 5.15 -11.64 -4.50
N LEU A 217 3.86 -11.91 -4.28
CA LEU A 217 3.39 -13.22 -3.81
C LEU A 217 3.59 -14.32 -4.86
N VAL A 218 3.28 -14.05 -6.13
CA VAL A 218 3.49 -15.01 -7.22
C VAL A 218 4.98 -15.26 -7.43
N THR A 219 5.81 -14.22 -7.40
CA THR A 219 7.28 -14.36 -7.46
C THR A 219 7.79 -15.28 -6.35
N GLN A 220 7.38 -15.02 -5.11
CA GLN A 220 7.80 -15.82 -3.96
C GLN A 220 7.27 -17.26 -4.04
N ALA A 221 6.06 -17.45 -4.58
CA ALA A 221 5.48 -18.76 -4.82
C ALA A 221 6.31 -19.59 -5.81
N MET A 222 6.85 -18.99 -6.87
CA MET A 222 7.73 -19.70 -7.82
C MET A 222 9.04 -20.15 -7.17
N VAL A 223 9.66 -19.30 -6.34
CA VAL A 223 10.87 -19.66 -5.58
C VAL A 223 10.58 -20.80 -4.59
N TYR A 224 9.43 -20.75 -3.92
CA TYR A 224 9.04 -21.82 -3.00
C TYR A 224 8.59 -23.09 -3.72
N PHE A 225 8.13 -23.00 -4.96
CA PHE A 225 7.87 -24.18 -5.78
C PHE A 225 9.16 -24.96 -6.02
N GLY A 226 10.23 -24.31 -6.47
CA GLY A 226 11.55 -24.94 -6.62
C GLY A 226 12.11 -25.47 -5.29
N SER A 227 11.93 -24.71 -4.21
CA SER A 227 12.36 -25.14 -2.86
C SER A 227 11.58 -26.35 -2.36
N ALA A 228 10.27 -26.46 -2.67
CA ALA A 228 9.44 -27.60 -2.30
C ALA A 228 9.93 -28.88 -2.98
N ILE A 229 10.29 -28.81 -4.26
CA ILE A 229 10.88 -29.93 -5.03
C ILE A 229 12.15 -30.41 -4.34
N MET A 230 13.04 -29.48 -3.97
CA MET A 230 14.29 -29.82 -3.30
C MET A 230 14.05 -30.48 -1.92
N ILE A 231 13.12 -29.96 -1.12
CA ILE A 231 12.79 -30.52 0.20
C ILE A 231 12.14 -31.90 0.06
N GLU A 232 11.17 -32.04 -0.85
CA GLU A 232 10.53 -33.33 -1.15
C GLU A 232 11.58 -34.35 -1.56
N SER A 233 12.46 -34.01 -2.51
CA SER A 233 13.46 -34.93 -3.02
C SER A 233 14.49 -35.29 -1.96
N ALA A 234 14.87 -34.35 -1.09
CA ALA A 234 15.74 -34.64 0.05
C ALA A 234 15.08 -35.55 1.10
N MET A 235 13.79 -35.35 1.40
CA MET A 235 13.05 -36.21 2.34
C MET A 235 12.82 -37.61 1.76
N SER A 236 12.49 -37.71 0.48
CA SER A 236 12.34 -38.97 -0.25
C SER A 236 13.68 -39.70 -0.38
N PHE A 237 14.79 -38.97 -0.56
CA PHE A 237 16.16 -39.52 -0.54
C PHE A 237 16.51 -40.13 0.82
N LEU A 238 16.13 -39.48 1.92
CA LEU A 238 16.33 -40.03 3.28
C LEU A 238 15.39 -41.20 3.63
N GLY A 239 14.52 -41.61 2.71
CA GLY A 239 13.56 -42.70 2.90
C GLY A 239 12.37 -42.33 3.79
N ILE A 240 12.10 -41.04 4.01
CA ILE A 240 11.05 -40.55 4.94
C ILE A 240 9.95 -39.80 4.19
N GLY A 241 10.14 -39.48 2.92
CA GLY A 241 9.16 -38.80 2.08
C GLY A 241 8.02 -39.70 1.62
N LEU A 242 7.88 -39.85 0.31
CA LEU A 242 6.79 -40.61 -0.29
C LEU A 242 6.89 -42.14 0.00
N PRO A 243 5.77 -42.89 -0.10
CA PRO A 243 5.80 -44.35 -0.01
C PRO A 243 6.79 -44.96 -1.02
N THR A 244 7.41 -46.09 -0.67
CA THR A 244 8.44 -46.77 -1.48
C THR A 244 7.91 -47.34 -2.80
N GLU A 245 6.59 -47.46 -2.92
CA GLU A 245 5.89 -47.93 -4.14
C GLU A 245 5.64 -46.81 -5.15
N SER A 246 5.87 -45.55 -4.78
CA SER A 246 5.71 -44.41 -5.67
C SER A 246 7.03 -44.07 -6.34
N ALA A 247 6.99 -43.79 -7.64
CA ALA A 247 8.16 -43.22 -8.32
C ALA A 247 8.42 -41.81 -7.78
N SER A 248 9.61 -41.56 -7.24
CA SER A 248 10.05 -40.22 -6.81
C SER A 248 11.51 -40.00 -7.15
N TRP A 249 11.85 -38.77 -7.55
CA TRP A 249 13.23 -38.43 -7.92
C TRP A 249 14.21 -38.58 -6.75
N GLY A 250 13.76 -38.28 -5.53
CA GLY A 250 14.55 -38.48 -4.32
C GLY A 250 14.90 -39.94 -4.05
N GLN A 251 13.94 -40.86 -4.18
CA GLN A 251 14.19 -42.29 -3.98
C GLN A 251 15.10 -42.87 -5.08
N MET A 252 14.90 -42.44 -6.33
CA MET A 252 15.79 -42.83 -7.43
C MET A 252 17.24 -42.41 -7.16
N LEU A 253 17.43 -41.22 -6.58
CA LEU A 253 18.76 -40.74 -6.21
C LEU A 253 19.35 -41.52 -5.01
N SER A 254 18.55 -41.89 -4.01
CA SER A 254 19.00 -42.73 -2.89
C SER A 254 19.50 -44.08 -3.40
N LEU A 255 18.69 -44.73 -4.23
CA LEU A 255 19.03 -46.01 -4.85
C LEU A 255 20.33 -45.93 -5.65
N ALA A 256 20.53 -44.85 -6.42
CA ALA A 256 21.75 -44.63 -7.19
C ALA A 256 22.99 -44.44 -6.30
N VAL A 257 22.86 -43.78 -5.15
CA VAL A 257 23.95 -43.62 -4.17
C VAL A 257 24.28 -44.95 -3.50
N ASP A 258 23.27 -45.70 -3.06
CA ASP A 258 23.44 -47.01 -2.43
C ASP A 258 24.10 -48.03 -3.38
N ASN A 259 23.88 -47.86 -4.70
CA ASN A 259 24.37 -48.77 -5.75
C ASN A 259 25.42 -48.14 -6.68
N GLN A 260 26.12 -47.10 -6.23
CA GLN A 260 27.05 -46.34 -7.09
C GLN A 260 28.16 -47.20 -7.71
N ASN A 261 28.57 -48.27 -7.02
CA ASN A 261 29.60 -49.21 -7.51
C ASN A 261 29.10 -50.08 -8.67
N ASN A 262 27.79 -50.33 -8.77
CA ASN A 262 27.20 -51.20 -9.79
C ASN A 262 26.73 -50.40 -11.01
N ALA A 263 26.13 -49.22 -10.77
CA ALA A 263 25.52 -48.42 -11.83
C ALA A 263 25.63 -46.91 -11.53
N SER A 264 26.83 -46.36 -11.64
CA SER A 264 27.14 -44.95 -11.33
C SER A 264 26.34 -43.92 -12.14
N TYR A 265 25.87 -44.30 -13.34
CA TYR A 265 25.09 -43.43 -14.23
C TYR A 265 23.67 -43.16 -13.72
N LEU A 266 23.10 -44.00 -12.84
CA LEU A 266 21.72 -43.87 -12.35
C LEU A 266 21.45 -42.59 -11.55
N SER A 267 22.51 -41.94 -11.03
CA SER A 267 22.39 -40.67 -10.31
C SER A 267 22.11 -39.47 -11.23
N TRP A 268 22.50 -39.56 -12.50
CA TRP A 268 22.42 -38.44 -13.45
C TRP A 268 20.98 -38.10 -13.85
N PRO A 269 20.10 -39.05 -14.26
CA PRO A 269 18.74 -38.70 -14.68
C PRO A 269 17.90 -37.96 -13.62
N PRO A 270 17.73 -38.46 -12.38
CA PRO A 270 16.96 -37.74 -11.37
C PRO A 270 17.67 -36.46 -10.92
N GLY A 271 19.01 -36.45 -10.83
CA GLY A 271 19.78 -35.27 -10.45
C GLY A 271 19.63 -34.10 -11.44
N ILE A 272 19.77 -34.38 -12.74
CA ILE A 272 19.57 -33.37 -13.80
C ILE A 272 18.13 -32.86 -13.79
N ALA A 273 17.14 -33.76 -13.66
CA ALA A 273 15.74 -33.38 -13.63
C ALA A 273 15.42 -32.43 -12.46
N ILE A 274 15.95 -32.70 -11.26
CA ILE A 274 15.82 -31.80 -10.10
C ILE A 274 16.47 -30.44 -10.40
N VAL A 275 17.73 -30.43 -10.85
CA VAL A 275 18.48 -29.18 -11.08
C VAL A 275 17.81 -28.30 -12.14
N LEU A 276 17.47 -28.86 -13.30
CA LEU A 276 16.84 -28.11 -14.39
C LEU A 276 15.47 -27.57 -13.97
N THR A 277 14.70 -28.37 -13.24
CA THR A 277 13.36 -27.97 -12.78
C THR A 277 13.43 -26.84 -11.76
N VAL A 278 14.27 -26.97 -10.73
CA VAL A 278 14.44 -25.92 -9.72
C VAL A 278 14.95 -24.63 -10.36
N LEU A 279 15.93 -24.73 -11.26
CA LEU A 279 16.47 -23.57 -11.97
C LEU A 279 15.40 -22.90 -12.84
N ALA A 280 14.60 -23.67 -13.57
CA ALA A 280 13.55 -23.15 -14.43
C ALA A 280 12.50 -22.36 -13.63
N PHE A 281 12.00 -22.89 -12.51
CA PHE A 281 11.03 -22.19 -11.67
C PHE A 281 11.60 -20.91 -11.04
N ASN A 282 12.86 -20.93 -10.60
CA ASN A 282 13.51 -19.73 -10.04
C ASN A 282 13.70 -18.63 -11.10
N ILE A 283 14.26 -18.98 -12.27
CA ILE A 283 14.46 -18.03 -13.38
C ILE A 283 13.13 -17.48 -13.87
N PHE A 284 12.10 -18.32 -13.97
CA PHE A 284 10.77 -17.88 -14.37
C PHE A 284 10.17 -16.90 -13.36
N GLY A 285 10.30 -17.18 -12.05
CA GLY A 285 9.85 -16.30 -10.97
C GLY A 285 10.48 -14.91 -11.03
N ASP A 286 11.79 -14.83 -11.22
CA ASP A 286 12.51 -13.55 -11.32
C ASP A 286 12.06 -12.74 -12.55
N GLY A 287 11.95 -13.39 -13.71
CA GLY A 287 11.47 -12.72 -14.93
C GLY A 287 10.02 -12.25 -14.83
N PHE A 288 9.17 -13.03 -14.17
CA PHE A 288 7.78 -12.64 -13.88
C PHE A 288 7.72 -11.40 -12.97
N ASN A 289 8.57 -11.35 -11.94
CA ASN A 289 8.67 -10.20 -11.04
C ASN A 289 9.11 -8.92 -11.76
N ASP A 290 10.11 -9.03 -12.61
CA ASP A 290 10.65 -7.90 -13.37
C ASP A 290 9.61 -7.37 -14.37
N ALA A 291 8.86 -8.26 -15.01
CA ALA A 291 7.76 -7.89 -15.90
C ALA A 291 6.66 -7.09 -15.18
N LEU A 292 6.36 -7.46 -13.93
CA LEU A 292 5.37 -6.81 -13.07
C LEU A 292 5.84 -5.47 -12.49
N THR A 293 7.07 -5.39 -11.99
CA THR A 293 7.53 -4.26 -11.17
C THR A 293 8.10 -3.09 -11.96
N GLY A 294 8.65 -3.32 -13.16
CA GLY A 294 9.05 -2.26 -14.09
C GLY A 294 10.18 -1.32 -13.67
N GLU A 295 10.63 -1.26 -12.40
CA GLU A 295 11.67 -0.32 -11.94
C GLU A 295 12.56 -0.84 -10.78
N ARG A 296 13.83 -0.38 -10.80
CA ARG A 296 14.89 -0.66 -9.80
C ARG A 296 14.63 0.07 -8.47
N ARG A 297 14.57 -0.68 -7.37
CA ARG A 297 14.31 -0.20 -6.00
C ARG A 297 15.49 0.57 -5.36
N ARG A 298 15.18 1.70 -4.72
CA ARG A 298 16.02 2.42 -3.72
C ARG A 298 15.45 2.19 -2.31
N LYS A 299 16.30 2.00 -1.29
CA LYS A 299 15.90 1.58 0.08
C LYS A 299 15.59 2.76 1.02
N PRO A 300 14.49 2.75 1.79
CA PRO A 300 14.25 3.67 2.91
C PRO A 300 14.65 3.07 4.28
N LYS A 301 14.97 3.95 5.24
CA LYS A 301 15.29 3.63 6.65
C LYS A 301 14.01 3.57 7.51
N ARG A 302 13.93 2.63 8.46
CA ARG A 302 12.81 2.44 9.41
C ARG A 302 13.08 3.13 10.76
N VAL A 303 12.06 3.77 11.32
CA VAL A 303 12.00 4.28 12.70
C VAL A 303 10.94 3.47 13.48
N ALA A 304 11.21 3.13 14.74
CA ALA A 304 10.32 2.30 15.57
C ALA A 304 9.32 3.16 16.36
N GLN A 305 8.06 2.70 16.45
CA GLN A 305 6.96 3.43 17.09
C GLN A 305 6.79 3.05 18.57
N PRO A 306 6.60 4.02 19.47
CA PRO A 306 6.23 3.78 20.86
C PRO A 306 4.76 3.40 21.03
N LYS A 307 4.43 2.75 22.16
CA LYS A 307 3.06 2.37 22.55
C LYS A 307 2.42 3.51 23.34
N VAL A 308 1.23 3.96 22.91
CA VAL A 308 0.42 4.97 23.62
C VAL A 308 -0.80 4.28 24.27
N ASP A 309 -1.18 4.71 25.48
CA ASP A 309 -2.32 4.20 26.23
C ASP A 309 -3.58 5.05 25.98
N LEU A 310 -4.54 4.45 25.25
CA LEU A 310 -5.76 5.12 24.77
C LEU A 310 -6.73 5.53 25.88
N LYS A 311 -6.56 5.03 27.11
CA LYS A 311 -7.47 5.35 28.22
C LYS A 311 -7.22 6.71 28.88
N ARG A 312 -6.02 7.29 28.74
CA ARG A 312 -5.70 8.62 29.30
C ARG A 312 -6.40 9.75 28.54
N VAL A 313 -6.44 9.66 27.21
CA VAL A 313 -7.04 10.68 26.31
C VAL A 313 -8.53 10.93 26.62
N ALA A 314 -9.25 9.93 27.11
CA ALA A 314 -10.68 10.06 27.40
C ALA A 314 -11.01 10.57 28.81
N THR A 315 -10.02 10.69 29.71
CA THR A 315 -10.30 10.94 31.15
C THR A 315 -9.97 12.37 31.62
N GLU A 316 -9.26 13.17 30.80
CA GLU A 316 -8.83 14.54 31.17
C GLU A 316 -9.53 15.67 30.39
N THR A 317 -10.72 15.42 29.85
CA THR A 317 -11.57 16.51 29.32
C THR A 317 -12.28 17.21 30.48
N ALA A 318 -11.55 18.09 31.19
CA ALA A 318 -12.18 19.07 32.07
C ALA A 318 -13.06 20.01 31.24
N ALA A 319 -14.19 20.43 31.81
CA ALA A 319 -15.20 21.26 31.14
C ALA A 319 -14.60 22.58 30.62
N ILE A 320 -14.38 22.66 29.31
CA ILE A 320 -14.00 23.88 28.59
C ILE A 320 -15.29 24.69 28.34
N PRO A 321 -15.31 26.01 28.61
CA PRO A 321 -16.53 26.83 28.52
C PRO A 321 -17.18 26.79 27.13
N GLU A 322 -18.51 26.85 27.07
CA GLU A 322 -19.30 26.95 25.85
C GLU A 322 -18.94 28.20 25.01
N PRO A 323 -19.08 28.15 23.67
CA PRO A 323 -18.68 29.25 22.80
C PRO A 323 -19.51 30.51 23.07
N THR A 324 -18.88 31.67 22.94
CA THR A 324 -19.52 32.99 22.89
C THR A 324 -19.82 33.46 21.45
N VAL A 325 -20.17 32.54 20.53
CA VAL A 325 -20.63 32.94 19.19
C VAL A 325 -21.81 32.10 18.74
N ASP A 326 -22.89 32.79 18.41
CA ASP A 326 -24.21 32.36 17.93
C ASP A 326 -24.17 31.90 16.45
N ALA A 327 -23.15 31.13 16.06
CA ALA A 327 -22.89 30.73 14.66
C ALA A 327 -22.99 29.21 14.45
N ASP A 328 -23.55 28.80 13.30
CA ASP A 328 -23.63 27.40 12.86
C ASP A 328 -22.24 26.92 12.38
N LEU A 329 -21.49 26.28 13.28
CA LEU A 329 -20.10 25.87 13.05
C LEU A 329 -20.00 24.51 12.33
N ALA A 330 -19.27 24.47 11.22
CA ALA A 330 -18.86 23.23 10.56
C ALA A 330 -17.73 22.52 11.34
N LEU A 331 -16.78 23.31 11.88
CA LEU A 331 -15.68 22.84 12.75
C LEU A 331 -15.60 23.68 14.02
N ASP A 332 -15.50 23.01 15.16
CA ASP A 332 -15.14 23.61 16.44
C ASP A 332 -14.03 22.77 17.08
N ALA A 333 -12.78 23.19 16.87
CA ALA A 333 -11.60 22.56 17.45
C ALA A 333 -11.05 23.45 18.58
N ARG A 334 -10.96 22.91 19.79
CA ARG A 334 -10.56 23.66 20.99
C ARG A 334 -9.40 23.00 21.70
N GLU A 335 -8.41 23.82 22.01
CA GLU A 335 -7.24 23.45 22.80
C GLU A 335 -6.58 22.15 22.33
N VAL A 336 -6.54 21.94 21.02
CA VAL A 336 -6.00 20.72 20.40
C VAL A 336 -4.51 20.63 20.69
N VAL A 337 -4.10 19.58 21.41
CA VAL A 337 -2.71 19.24 21.67
C VAL A 337 -2.39 17.92 20.99
N VAL A 338 -1.35 17.90 20.16
CA VAL A 338 -0.88 16.68 19.49
C VAL A 338 0.52 16.34 19.97
N GLY A 339 0.64 15.23 20.68
CA GLY A 339 1.91 14.70 21.15
C GLY A 339 2.61 13.86 20.08
N LEU A 340 3.94 13.91 20.07
CA LEU A 340 4.82 13.03 19.30
C LEU A 340 5.69 12.22 20.24
N ALA A 341 5.78 10.93 19.96
CA ALA A 341 6.59 10.02 20.75
C ALA A 341 8.06 10.09 20.27
N THR A 342 8.95 10.65 21.09
CA THR A 342 10.39 10.70 20.77
C THR A 342 11.15 9.53 21.41
N SER A 343 12.30 9.17 20.84
CA SER A 343 13.19 8.12 21.35
C SER A 343 13.80 8.44 22.73
N GLY A 344 13.74 9.69 23.17
CA GLY A 344 14.40 10.19 24.38
C GLY A 344 13.58 10.14 25.68
N ARG A 345 12.40 9.49 25.69
CA ARG A 345 11.39 9.55 26.79
C ARG A 345 10.71 10.92 27.00
N GLU A 346 11.21 12.00 26.43
CA GLU A 346 10.52 13.29 26.42
C GLU A 346 9.47 13.34 25.31
N GLN A 347 8.24 13.71 25.66
CA GLN A 347 7.19 13.92 24.68
C GLN A 347 7.36 15.32 24.09
N THR A 348 7.20 15.45 22.77
CA THR A 348 7.21 16.77 22.12
C THR A 348 5.85 17.04 21.54
N ASN A 349 5.25 18.16 21.91
CA ASN A 349 3.98 18.60 21.35
C ASN A 349 4.23 19.24 19.98
N ILE A 350 3.69 18.62 18.92
CA ILE A 350 3.75 19.17 17.55
C ILE A 350 2.72 20.29 17.40
N VAL A 351 1.56 20.13 18.02
CA VAL A 351 0.50 21.15 18.09
C VAL A 351 0.27 21.46 19.56
N LYS A 352 0.24 22.75 19.90
CA LYS A 352 0.19 23.27 21.26
C LYS A 352 -1.09 24.08 21.45
N ARG A 353 -2.11 23.44 22.04
CA ARG A 353 -3.40 24.04 22.45
C ARG A 353 -4.04 24.90 21.35
N ALA A 354 -4.07 24.38 20.13
CA ALA A 354 -4.65 25.10 19.00
C ALA A 354 -6.17 25.14 19.10
N THR A 355 -6.75 26.34 19.08
CA THR A 355 -8.19 26.58 19.00
C THR A 355 -8.52 27.24 17.67
N LEU A 356 -9.34 26.59 16.84
CA LEU A 356 -9.76 27.09 15.54
C LEU A 356 -11.20 26.66 15.25
N ASN A 357 -12.00 27.58 14.72
CA ASN A 357 -13.37 27.35 14.28
C ASN A 357 -13.52 27.67 12.80
N VAL A 358 -14.45 26.97 12.15
CA VAL A 358 -14.85 27.20 10.76
C VAL A 358 -16.38 27.15 10.70
N ALA A 359 -17.00 28.25 10.30
CA ALA A 359 -18.44 28.32 10.09
C ALA A 359 -18.84 27.63 8.78
N LYS A 360 -20.13 27.24 8.67
CA LYS A 360 -20.68 26.80 7.39
C LYS A 360 -20.65 27.95 6.38
N GLY A 361 -20.26 27.64 5.15
CA GLY A 361 -20.08 28.66 4.12
C GLY A 361 -18.92 29.61 4.36
N GLU A 362 -17.96 29.29 5.23
CA GLU A 362 -16.74 30.10 5.46
C GLU A 362 -15.50 29.36 4.96
N ILE A 363 -14.56 30.10 4.35
CA ILE A 363 -13.23 29.60 3.99
C ILE A 363 -12.21 30.18 4.97
N VAL A 364 -11.58 29.32 5.76
CA VAL A 364 -10.54 29.69 6.72
C VAL A 364 -9.18 29.18 6.23
N GLY A 365 -8.25 30.11 6.01
CA GLY A 365 -6.86 29.82 5.66
C GLY A 365 -6.04 29.45 6.91
N LEU A 366 -5.28 28.36 6.88
CA LEU A 366 -4.28 28.01 7.88
C LEU A 366 -2.88 28.19 7.29
N LEU A 367 -2.19 29.22 7.77
CA LEU A 367 -0.89 29.70 7.29
C LEU A 367 0.27 29.32 8.22
N GLY A 368 1.49 29.37 7.69
CA GLY A 368 2.73 29.22 8.46
C GLY A 368 3.84 28.51 7.69
N GLU A 369 5.06 28.56 8.20
CA GLU A 369 6.22 27.86 7.62
C GLU A 369 6.02 26.34 7.48
N SER A 370 6.75 25.72 6.55
CA SER A 370 6.79 24.26 6.45
C SER A 370 7.25 23.66 7.79
N GLY A 371 6.53 22.65 8.28
CA GLY A 371 6.80 22.05 9.60
C GLY A 371 6.22 22.80 10.80
N SER A 372 5.42 23.87 10.62
CA SER A 372 4.80 24.60 11.73
C SER A 372 3.68 23.85 12.46
N GLY A 373 3.22 22.71 11.96
CA GLY A 373 2.17 21.88 12.59
C GLY A 373 0.83 21.83 11.84
N LYS A 374 0.67 22.58 10.74
CA LYS A 374 -0.60 22.70 10.00
C LYS A 374 -1.22 21.37 9.57
N SER A 375 -0.48 20.56 8.82
CA SER A 375 -0.96 19.25 8.37
C SER A 375 -1.19 18.28 9.53
N THR A 376 -0.45 18.42 10.63
CA THR A 376 -0.67 17.63 11.85
C THR A 376 -1.99 18.01 12.53
N PHE A 377 -2.29 19.31 12.64
CA PHE A 377 -3.57 19.80 13.14
C PHE A 377 -4.73 19.33 12.25
N ALA A 378 -4.60 19.44 10.93
CA ALA A 378 -5.60 18.97 9.97
C ALA A 378 -5.85 17.46 10.07
N ARG A 379 -4.78 16.66 10.22
CA ARG A 379 -4.88 15.22 10.46
C ARG A 379 -5.51 14.90 11.81
N ALA A 380 -5.33 15.73 12.83
CA ALA A 380 -6.04 15.61 14.10
C ALA A 380 -7.54 15.82 13.91
N VAL A 381 -7.94 16.85 13.16
CA VAL A 381 -9.34 17.12 12.80
C VAL A 381 -9.97 15.96 12.01
N LEU A 382 -9.21 15.30 11.12
CA LEU A 382 -9.68 14.09 10.41
C LEU A 382 -9.73 12.84 11.29
N GLY A 383 -9.14 12.86 12.49
CA GLY A 383 -8.86 11.68 13.31
C GLY A 383 -7.84 10.71 12.70
N MET A 384 -6.98 11.20 11.79
CA MET A 384 -6.00 10.44 10.99
C MET A 384 -4.56 10.78 11.37
N LEU A 385 -4.30 10.91 12.67
CA LEU A 385 -2.98 11.23 13.16
C LEU A 385 -1.95 10.16 12.74
N PRO A 386 -0.77 10.56 12.21
CA PRO A 386 0.27 9.63 11.83
C PRO A 386 0.71 8.76 13.00
N ALA A 387 1.13 7.53 12.70
CA ALA A 387 1.55 6.62 13.74
C ALA A 387 2.79 7.13 14.50
N GLY A 388 2.71 7.13 15.83
CA GLY A 388 3.69 7.79 16.72
C GLY A 388 3.22 9.15 17.24
N THR A 389 2.10 9.67 16.73
CA THR A 389 1.40 10.84 17.28
C THR A 389 0.08 10.44 17.92
N TRP A 390 -0.41 11.24 18.86
CA TRP A 390 -1.73 11.09 19.47
C TRP A 390 -2.33 12.45 19.80
N LEU A 391 -3.67 12.50 19.85
CA LEU A 391 -4.38 13.63 20.43
C LEU A 391 -4.24 13.52 21.95
N ASP A 392 -3.49 14.43 22.55
CA ASP A 392 -3.17 14.41 23.98
C ASP A 392 -4.31 15.05 24.78
N HIS A 393 -4.72 16.25 24.34
CA HIS A 393 -5.81 17.03 24.91
C HIS A 393 -6.58 17.78 23.82
N GLY A 394 -7.77 18.26 24.16
CA GLY A 394 -8.62 19.09 23.30
C GLY A 394 -9.95 18.43 22.90
N SER A 395 -10.84 19.24 22.34
CA SER A 395 -12.14 18.84 21.80
C SER A 395 -12.17 19.17 20.31
N ILE A 396 -12.75 18.28 19.50
CA ILE A 396 -12.91 18.47 18.06
C ILE A 396 -14.34 18.07 17.71
N LYS A 397 -15.17 19.05 17.39
CA LYS A 397 -16.56 18.83 17.00
C LYS A 397 -16.79 19.18 15.53
N LEU A 398 -17.53 18.32 14.84
CA LEU A 398 -18.00 18.55 13.47
C LEU A 398 -19.52 18.60 13.48
N ASP A 399 -20.11 19.74 13.06
CA ASP A 399 -21.57 19.96 13.10
C ASP A 399 -22.15 19.63 14.51
N GLY A 400 -21.44 20.07 15.55
CA GLY A 400 -21.76 19.81 16.97
C GLY A 400 -21.43 18.40 17.49
N VAL A 401 -21.02 17.46 16.63
CA VAL A 401 -20.69 16.08 17.02
C VAL A 401 -19.22 15.95 17.42
N GLU A 402 -18.96 15.57 18.67
CA GLU A 402 -17.61 15.30 19.18
C GLU A 402 -16.98 14.08 18.48
N ILE A 403 -15.79 14.28 17.92
CA ILE A 403 -15.00 13.23 17.26
C ILE A 403 -13.65 12.96 17.92
N ALA A 404 -13.21 13.83 18.86
CA ALA A 404 -12.06 13.52 19.68
C ALA A 404 -12.30 12.24 20.47
N GLY A 405 -11.40 11.25 20.35
CA GLY A 405 -11.54 9.95 21.00
C GLY A 405 -12.63 9.03 20.41
N ALA A 406 -13.28 9.40 19.31
CA ALA A 406 -14.25 8.55 18.64
C ALA A 406 -13.61 7.25 18.12
N ASN A 407 -14.36 6.15 18.18
CA ASN A 407 -13.87 4.87 17.69
C ASN A 407 -13.88 4.81 16.14
N PRO A 408 -13.16 3.86 15.52
CA PRO A 408 -13.07 3.78 14.05
C PRO A 408 -14.42 3.65 13.33
N ALA A 409 -15.41 3.00 13.95
CA ALA A 409 -16.74 2.83 13.35
C ALA A 409 -17.54 4.14 13.37
N GLN A 410 -17.38 4.96 14.40
CA GLN A 410 -17.96 6.31 14.48
C GLN A 410 -17.29 7.24 13.48
N LEU A 411 -15.96 7.29 13.45
CA LEU A 411 -15.19 8.12 12.52
C LEU A 411 -15.56 7.81 11.06
N ARG A 412 -15.77 6.54 10.71
CA ARG A 412 -16.21 6.12 9.38
C ARG A 412 -17.57 6.71 8.95
N LYS A 413 -18.48 6.98 9.89
CA LYS A 413 -19.79 7.58 9.60
C LYS A 413 -19.72 9.09 9.36
N VAL A 414 -18.65 9.72 9.83
CA VAL A 414 -18.42 11.17 9.75
C VAL A 414 -17.51 11.48 8.56
N ARG A 415 -16.52 10.64 8.30
CA ARG A 415 -15.61 10.77 7.15
C ARG A 415 -16.34 10.50 5.83
N GLY A 416 -16.16 11.40 4.88
CA GLY A 416 -16.81 11.43 3.57
C GLY A 416 -18.15 12.17 3.57
N THR A 417 -18.93 12.08 4.64
CA THR A 417 -20.29 12.64 4.75
C THR A 417 -20.38 13.95 5.52
N LYS A 418 -19.52 14.14 6.52
CA LYS A 418 -19.44 15.36 7.34
C LYS A 418 -18.11 16.07 7.13
N ILE A 419 -17.04 15.31 6.86
CA ILE A 419 -15.72 15.84 6.55
C ILE A 419 -15.12 15.16 5.32
N GLY A 420 -14.72 15.96 4.35
CA GLY A 420 -13.95 15.55 3.17
C GLY A 420 -12.54 16.12 3.22
N ALA A 421 -11.61 15.53 2.47
CA ALA A 421 -10.24 16.02 2.39
C ALA A 421 -9.67 15.90 0.97
N VAL A 422 -8.91 16.92 0.57
CA VAL A 422 -8.08 16.94 -0.62
C VAL A 422 -6.63 17.08 -0.15
N PHE A 423 -5.81 16.06 -0.43
CA PHE A 423 -4.41 16.01 0.00
C PHE A 423 -3.46 16.65 -1.02
N GLN A 424 -2.26 16.99 -0.55
CA GLN A 424 -1.22 17.75 -1.24
C GLN A 424 -0.83 17.26 -2.66
N ASP A 425 -0.92 15.96 -2.94
CA ASP A 425 -0.64 15.41 -4.27
C ASP A 425 -1.81 14.54 -4.78
N PRO A 426 -2.58 15.02 -5.78
CA PRO A 426 -3.77 14.33 -6.27
C PRO A 426 -3.46 13.00 -6.95
N MET A 427 -2.31 12.89 -7.62
CA MET A 427 -1.94 11.69 -8.34
C MET A 427 -1.62 10.55 -7.39
N THR A 428 -1.09 10.86 -6.20
CA THR A 428 -0.81 9.87 -5.16
C THR A 428 -2.02 9.53 -4.29
N ALA A 429 -3.01 10.44 -4.23
CA ALA A 429 -4.28 10.23 -3.55
C ALA A 429 -5.23 9.31 -4.35
N LEU A 430 -5.05 9.21 -5.67
CA LEU A 430 -5.80 8.29 -6.52
C LEU A 430 -5.12 6.91 -6.58
N SER A 431 -5.90 5.86 -6.34
CA SER A 431 -5.43 4.49 -6.43
C SER A 431 -5.09 4.12 -7.88
N PRO A 432 -3.84 3.73 -8.19
CA PRO A 432 -3.41 3.48 -9.57
C PRO A 432 -3.97 2.17 -10.15
N VAL A 433 -4.51 1.29 -9.30
CA VAL A 433 -5.05 -0.01 -9.69
C VAL A 433 -6.55 0.02 -10.01
N HIS A 434 -7.20 1.17 -9.78
CA HIS A 434 -8.63 1.36 -10.04
C HIS A 434 -8.85 2.47 -11.07
N THR A 435 -9.96 2.36 -11.81
CA THR A 435 -10.41 3.43 -12.69
C THR A 435 -10.95 4.61 -11.87
N ILE A 436 -10.98 5.80 -12.46
CA ILE A 436 -11.54 7.01 -11.83
C ILE A 436 -12.98 6.77 -11.37
N GLY A 437 -13.80 6.14 -12.21
CA GLY A 437 -15.19 5.85 -11.91
C GLY A 437 -15.36 4.87 -10.77
N THR A 438 -14.49 3.87 -10.64
CA THR A 438 -14.52 2.96 -9.49
C THR A 438 -14.36 3.72 -8.17
N GLN A 439 -13.42 4.66 -8.15
CA GLN A 439 -13.08 5.44 -6.95
C GLN A 439 -14.13 6.50 -6.61
N LEU A 440 -14.82 7.08 -7.61
CA LEU A 440 -15.93 8.03 -7.39
C LEU A 440 -17.25 7.34 -7.01
N ILE A 441 -17.52 6.18 -7.59
CA ILE A 441 -18.75 5.41 -7.35
C ILE A 441 -18.76 4.82 -5.93
N GLU A 442 -17.61 4.42 -5.41
CA GLU A 442 -17.54 3.71 -4.12
C GLU A 442 -18.05 4.55 -2.92
N PRO A 443 -17.61 5.80 -2.70
CA PRO A 443 -18.15 6.68 -1.66
C PRO A 443 -19.67 6.90 -1.79
N LEU A 444 -20.17 7.12 -3.02
CA LEU A 444 -21.59 7.30 -3.30
C LEU A 444 -22.43 6.09 -2.90
N ARG A 445 -21.92 4.88 -3.15
CA ARG A 445 -22.61 3.65 -2.77
C ARG A 445 -22.55 3.39 -1.27
N ILE A 446 -21.42 3.69 -0.63
CA ILE A 446 -21.23 3.46 0.81
C ILE A 446 -22.11 4.42 1.63
N HIS A 447 -22.12 5.70 1.28
CA HIS A 447 -22.70 6.75 2.12
C HIS A 447 -24.08 7.20 1.70
N LYS A 448 -24.38 7.22 0.40
CA LYS A 448 -25.69 7.64 -0.13
C LYS A 448 -26.58 6.45 -0.50
N GLY A 449 -26.12 5.21 -0.29
CA GLY A 449 -26.89 3.99 -0.54
C GLY A 449 -27.28 3.77 -2.01
N MET A 450 -26.64 4.48 -2.94
CA MET A 450 -26.98 4.43 -4.36
C MET A 450 -26.67 3.06 -4.96
N ASN A 451 -27.51 2.62 -5.91
CA ASN A 451 -27.16 1.46 -6.73
C ASN A 451 -26.08 1.82 -7.76
N ARG A 452 -25.47 0.82 -8.41
CA ARG A 452 -24.33 1.04 -9.33
C ARG A 452 -24.67 1.97 -10.49
N LYS A 453 -25.91 1.92 -11.02
CA LYS A 453 -26.33 2.76 -12.14
C LYS A 453 -26.54 4.22 -11.71
N GLN A 454 -27.21 4.42 -10.57
CA GLN A 454 -27.40 5.75 -9.96
C GLN A 454 -26.06 6.38 -9.60
N ALA A 455 -25.18 5.63 -8.94
CA ALA A 455 -23.86 6.11 -8.55
C ALA A 455 -22.98 6.45 -9.76
N ARG A 456 -23.08 5.67 -10.86
CA ARG A 456 -22.37 6.03 -12.10
C ARG A 456 -22.89 7.33 -12.70
N ALA A 457 -24.21 7.52 -12.76
CA ALA A 457 -24.80 8.77 -13.25
C ALA A 457 -24.35 9.97 -12.40
N ARG A 458 -24.42 9.86 -11.07
CA ARG A 458 -23.94 10.90 -10.15
C ARG A 458 -22.43 11.15 -10.27
N ALA A 459 -21.62 10.11 -10.51
CA ALA A 459 -20.19 10.29 -10.75
C ALA A 459 -19.90 11.06 -12.06
N ILE A 460 -20.72 10.87 -13.11
CA ILE A 460 -20.63 11.67 -14.34
C ILE A 460 -20.93 13.14 -14.03
N GLU A 461 -22.05 13.40 -13.33
CA GLU A 461 -22.43 14.76 -12.92
C GLU A 461 -21.33 15.45 -12.10
N LEU A 462 -20.71 14.73 -11.15
CA LEU A 462 -19.62 15.26 -10.34
C LEU A 462 -18.40 15.59 -11.19
N LEU A 463 -18.01 14.71 -12.12
CA LEU A 463 -16.89 14.95 -13.03
C LEU A 463 -17.15 16.15 -13.95
N ASP A 464 -18.36 16.26 -14.50
CA ASP A 464 -18.76 17.40 -15.32
C ASP A 464 -18.74 18.69 -14.48
N ARG A 465 -19.22 18.64 -13.24
CA ARG A 465 -19.23 19.79 -12.31
C ARG A 465 -17.83 20.30 -12.02
N VAL A 466 -16.85 19.41 -11.82
CA VAL A 466 -15.45 19.81 -11.63
C VAL A 466 -14.72 20.12 -12.95
N GLY A 467 -15.41 20.14 -14.09
CA GLY A 467 -14.86 20.57 -15.38
C GLY A 467 -14.08 19.49 -16.13
N VAL A 468 -14.25 18.21 -15.81
CA VAL A 468 -13.65 17.10 -16.57
C VAL A 468 -14.48 16.83 -17.82
N ARG A 469 -13.99 17.30 -18.97
CA ARG A 469 -14.62 17.07 -20.27
C ARG A 469 -14.76 15.59 -20.61
N ASN A 470 -15.87 15.24 -21.25
CA ASN A 470 -16.21 13.87 -21.66
C ASN A 470 -16.27 12.90 -20.47
N ALA A 471 -16.84 13.35 -19.34
CA ALA A 471 -16.88 12.65 -18.06
C ALA A 471 -17.27 11.17 -18.17
N ASP A 472 -18.32 10.84 -18.94
CA ASP A 472 -18.79 9.45 -19.11
C ASP A 472 -17.69 8.52 -19.64
N SER A 473 -16.99 8.93 -20.71
CA SER A 473 -15.88 8.15 -21.26
C SER A 473 -14.66 8.11 -20.34
N ARG A 474 -14.46 9.14 -19.52
CA ARG A 474 -13.29 9.30 -18.64
C ARG A 474 -13.42 8.54 -17.31
N LEU A 475 -14.62 8.06 -16.96
CA LEU A 475 -14.79 7.22 -15.76
C LEU A 475 -14.05 5.88 -15.86
N ASP A 476 -13.85 5.37 -17.08
CA ASP A 476 -13.19 4.08 -17.27
C ASP A 476 -11.66 4.22 -17.46
N ASP A 477 -11.15 5.46 -17.47
CA ASP A 477 -9.71 5.75 -17.47
C ASP A 477 -9.10 5.54 -16.06
N TYR A 478 -7.80 5.29 -16.05
CA TYR A 478 -6.97 5.21 -14.85
C TYR A 478 -6.30 6.56 -14.53
N PRO A 479 -5.87 6.79 -13.28
CA PRO A 479 -5.23 8.05 -12.87
C PRO A 479 -4.05 8.49 -13.74
N HIS A 480 -3.20 7.55 -14.17
CA HIS A 480 -2.04 7.85 -15.03
C HIS A 480 -2.41 8.33 -16.45
N GLN A 481 -3.69 8.30 -16.82
CA GLN A 481 -4.19 8.82 -18.09
C GLN A 481 -4.73 10.27 -17.96
N PHE A 482 -4.73 10.83 -16.75
CA PHE A 482 -5.14 12.21 -16.46
C PHE A 482 -3.93 13.15 -16.38
N SER A 483 -4.11 14.42 -16.74
CA SER A 483 -3.14 15.46 -16.40
C SER A 483 -3.20 15.76 -14.90
N GLY A 484 -2.17 16.41 -14.33
CA GLY A 484 -2.15 16.78 -12.91
C GLY A 484 -3.38 17.61 -12.50
N GLY A 485 -3.76 18.61 -13.29
CA GLY A 485 -4.96 19.42 -13.04
C GLY A 485 -6.28 18.63 -13.16
N MET A 486 -6.38 17.68 -14.11
CA MET A 486 -7.56 16.81 -14.18
C MET A 486 -7.62 15.86 -12.96
N ALA A 487 -6.48 15.30 -12.55
CA ALA A 487 -6.42 14.45 -11.36
C ALA A 487 -6.79 15.22 -10.08
N GLN A 488 -6.39 16.50 -9.98
CA GLN A 488 -6.81 17.38 -8.89
C GLN A 488 -8.34 17.55 -8.87
N ARG A 489 -8.94 17.87 -10.02
CA ARG A 489 -10.40 18.01 -10.17
C ARG A 489 -11.12 16.72 -9.76
N VAL A 490 -10.59 15.55 -10.13
CA VAL A 490 -11.11 14.26 -9.67
C VAL A 490 -10.97 14.08 -8.17
N ALA A 491 -9.84 14.42 -7.57
CA ALA A 491 -9.64 14.34 -6.12
C ALA A 491 -10.64 15.23 -5.36
N ILE A 492 -10.92 16.43 -5.87
CA ILE A 492 -11.96 17.32 -5.36
C ILE A 492 -13.35 16.68 -5.51
N ALA A 493 -13.68 16.15 -6.68
CA ALA A 493 -14.95 15.44 -6.91
C ALA A 493 -15.13 14.26 -5.95
N MET A 494 -14.06 13.51 -5.66
CA MET A 494 -14.07 12.42 -4.69
C MET A 494 -14.29 12.90 -3.26
N ALA A 495 -13.60 13.98 -2.84
CA ALA A 495 -13.76 14.57 -1.52
C ALA A 495 -15.18 15.10 -1.28
N LEU A 496 -15.85 15.54 -2.34
CA LEU A 496 -17.20 16.11 -2.31
C LEU A 496 -18.30 15.12 -2.67
N ALA A 497 -17.96 13.89 -3.06
CA ALA A 497 -18.94 12.93 -3.59
C ALA A 497 -20.09 12.64 -2.61
N ALA A 498 -19.80 12.65 -1.31
CA ALA A 498 -20.81 12.44 -0.27
C ALA A 498 -21.30 13.74 0.39
N GLU A 499 -20.97 14.91 -0.19
CA GLU A 499 -21.44 16.26 0.18
C GLU A 499 -21.13 16.59 1.65
N PRO A 500 -19.83 16.72 2.02
CA PRO A 500 -19.43 16.97 3.40
C PRO A 500 -19.73 18.40 3.85
N ASP A 501 -20.00 18.57 5.15
CA ASP A 501 -20.18 19.89 5.77
C ASP A 501 -18.86 20.67 5.94
N LEU A 502 -17.72 19.96 6.00
CA LEU A 502 -16.37 20.53 6.06
C LEU A 502 -15.45 19.92 5.01
N LEU A 503 -14.76 20.75 4.24
CA LEU A 503 -13.68 20.33 3.34
C LEU A 503 -12.33 20.79 3.88
N ILE A 504 -11.39 19.85 4.07
CA ILE A 504 -9.99 20.19 4.29
C ILE A 504 -9.24 20.17 2.96
N ALA A 505 -8.65 21.29 2.57
CA ALA A 505 -7.80 21.40 1.39
C ALA A 505 -6.33 21.58 1.82
N ASP A 506 -5.56 20.49 1.89
CA ASP A 506 -4.15 20.52 2.32
C ASP A 506 -3.21 20.72 1.14
N GLU A 507 -2.74 21.95 0.94
CA GLU A 507 -1.85 22.36 -0.16
C GLU A 507 -2.36 21.94 -1.56
N ALA A 508 -3.68 21.96 -1.73
CA ALA A 508 -4.40 21.43 -2.89
C ALA A 508 -4.00 22.06 -4.24
N THR A 509 -3.32 23.21 -4.26
CA THR A 509 -2.91 23.89 -5.49
C THR A 509 -1.40 23.97 -5.68
N SER A 510 -0.60 23.47 -4.74
CA SER A 510 0.85 23.67 -4.70
C SER A 510 1.61 23.08 -5.91
N ALA A 511 1.09 22.01 -6.52
CA ALA A 511 1.70 21.31 -7.65
C ALA A 511 1.18 21.78 -9.03
N LEU A 512 0.35 22.83 -9.08
CA LEU A 512 -0.31 23.30 -10.29
C LEU A 512 0.35 24.56 -10.84
N ASP A 513 0.22 24.77 -12.14
CA ASP A 513 0.55 26.07 -12.74
C ASP A 513 -0.44 27.14 -12.28
N VAL A 514 -0.02 28.41 -12.30
CA VAL A 514 -0.79 29.55 -11.78
C VAL A 514 -2.20 29.64 -12.39
N THR A 515 -2.36 29.31 -13.69
CA THR A 515 -3.67 29.39 -14.34
C THR A 515 -4.59 28.28 -13.85
N THR A 516 -4.09 27.05 -13.78
CA THR A 516 -4.86 25.91 -13.27
C THR A 516 -5.17 26.07 -11.77
N GLN A 517 -4.27 26.67 -11.00
CA GLN A 517 -4.49 26.99 -9.58
C GLN A 517 -5.73 27.87 -9.39
N SER A 518 -5.80 29.05 -10.02
CA SER A 518 -6.96 29.94 -9.86
C SER A 518 -8.26 29.24 -10.27
N GLN A 519 -8.26 28.48 -11.37
CA GLN A 519 -9.44 27.71 -11.77
C GLN A 519 -9.87 26.64 -10.75
N VAL A 520 -8.93 26.11 -9.95
CA VAL A 520 -9.22 25.15 -8.88
C VAL A 520 -9.72 25.87 -7.63
N LEU A 521 -9.19 27.06 -7.32
CA LEU A 521 -9.70 27.90 -6.23
C LEU A 521 -11.13 28.36 -6.51
N ASP A 522 -11.39 28.88 -7.71
CA ASP A 522 -12.74 29.25 -8.18
C ASP A 522 -13.72 28.08 -8.03
N LEU A 523 -13.28 26.87 -8.43
CA LEU A 523 -14.07 25.67 -8.27
C LEU A 523 -14.39 25.36 -6.79
N ILE A 524 -13.43 25.50 -5.89
CA ILE A 524 -13.66 25.27 -4.46
C ILE A 524 -14.63 26.32 -3.89
N MET A 525 -14.49 27.59 -4.29
CA MET A 525 -15.38 28.68 -3.89
C MET A 525 -16.81 28.47 -4.38
N ASP A 526 -16.98 28.13 -5.66
CA ASP A 526 -18.28 27.81 -6.25
C ASP A 526 -18.97 26.63 -5.53
N LEU A 527 -18.19 25.59 -5.19
CA LEU A 527 -18.70 24.41 -4.49
C LEU A 527 -19.00 24.74 -3.01
N ARG A 528 -18.22 25.62 -2.39
CA ARG A 528 -18.49 26.14 -1.04
C ARG A 528 -19.87 26.81 -1.01
N ASP A 529 -20.14 27.68 -1.97
CA ASP A 529 -21.39 28.43 -2.06
C ASP A 529 -22.58 27.51 -2.39
N GLU A 530 -22.38 26.54 -3.30
CA GLU A 530 -23.41 25.60 -3.71
C GLU A 530 -23.83 24.63 -2.59
N TYR A 531 -22.87 24.09 -1.84
CA TYR A 531 -23.12 23.09 -0.79
C TYR A 531 -23.24 23.69 0.62
N GLY A 532 -22.92 24.98 0.80
CA GLY A 532 -22.90 25.62 2.12
C GLY A 532 -21.85 25.04 3.07
N MET A 533 -20.81 24.39 2.55
CA MET A 533 -19.77 23.74 3.37
C MET A 533 -18.78 24.75 3.96
N GLY A 534 -18.20 24.45 5.11
CA GLY A 534 -17.00 25.13 5.59
C GLY A 534 -15.76 24.60 4.87
N VAL A 535 -14.75 25.44 4.65
CA VAL A 535 -13.47 25.02 4.05
C VAL A 535 -12.31 25.43 4.94
N LEU A 536 -11.52 24.45 5.37
CA LEU A 536 -10.21 24.69 6.00
C LEU A 536 -9.13 24.56 4.93
N MET A 537 -8.61 25.69 4.45
CA MET A 537 -7.60 25.75 3.41
C MET A 537 -6.21 25.87 4.02
N ILE A 538 -5.39 24.84 3.88
CA ILE A 538 -4.01 24.85 4.38
C ILE A 538 -3.10 25.18 3.22
N THR A 539 -2.34 26.26 3.37
CA THR A 539 -1.45 26.73 2.31
C THR A 539 -0.27 27.48 2.92
N HIS A 540 0.82 27.53 2.18
CA HIS A 540 1.94 28.43 2.46
C HIS A 540 1.92 29.68 1.56
N SER A 541 0.95 29.78 0.63
CA SER A 541 0.83 30.91 -0.28
C SER A 541 -0.10 31.97 0.29
N LEU A 542 0.46 33.14 0.60
CA LEU A 542 -0.31 34.31 1.02
C LEU A 542 -1.25 34.80 -0.09
N GLY A 543 -0.85 34.69 -1.35
CA GLY A 543 -1.69 35.08 -2.48
C GLY A 543 -2.98 34.24 -2.56
N VAL A 544 -2.89 32.94 -2.30
CA VAL A 544 -4.06 32.04 -2.26
C VAL A 544 -5.01 32.44 -1.13
N VAL A 545 -4.48 32.80 0.04
CA VAL A 545 -5.32 33.26 1.16
C VAL A 545 -6.00 34.57 0.84
N ALA A 546 -5.28 35.53 0.26
CA ALA A 546 -5.83 36.82 -0.14
C ALA A 546 -6.91 36.69 -1.24
N GLU A 547 -6.79 35.68 -2.11
CA GLU A 547 -7.72 35.43 -3.22
C GLU A 547 -8.99 34.68 -2.78
N ALA A 548 -8.87 33.70 -1.86
CA ALA A 548 -9.92 32.71 -1.65
C ALA A 548 -10.43 32.55 -0.20
N CYS A 549 -9.80 33.15 0.81
CA CYS A 549 -10.19 32.95 2.22
C CYS A 549 -10.96 34.16 2.78
N ASP A 550 -11.92 33.89 3.67
CA ASP A 550 -12.66 34.92 4.43
C ASP A 550 -11.88 35.29 5.71
N ARG A 551 -11.35 34.28 6.40
CA ARG A 551 -10.53 34.40 7.61
C ARG A 551 -9.22 33.65 7.45
N ALA A 552 -8.21 34.04 8.21
CA ALA A 552 -6.93 33.36 8.23
C ALA A 552 -6.36 33.23 9.64
N ALA A 553 -5.77 32.07 9.91
CA ALA A 553 -5.11 31.70 11.14
C ALA A 553 -3.63 31.38 10.84
N VAL A 554 -2.72 31.98 11.61
CA VAL A 554 -1.28 31.82 11.42
C VAL A 554 -0.73 30.89 12.49
N MET A 555 -0.07 29.82 12.07
CA MET A 555 0.53 28.82 12.94
C MET A 555 2.06 28.89 12.92
N TYR A 556 2.66 29.00 14.09
CA TYR A 556 4.11 28.99 14.30
C TYR A 556 4.48 27.98 15.39
N ARG A 557 5.37 27.03 15.06
CA ARG A 557 5.89 25.99 15.98
C ARG A 557 4.81 25.28 16.83
N GLY A 558 3.69 24.96 16.19
CA GLY A 558 2.57 24.24 16.79
C GLY A 558 1.53 25.15 17.47
N THR A 559 1.81 26.44 17.64
CA THR A 559 0.91 27.40 18.29
C THR A 559 0.21 28.25 17.24
N LEU A 560 -1.10 28.45 17.40
CA LEU A 560 -1.84 29.46 16.65
C LEU A 560 -1.53 30.83 17.25
N VAL A 561 -0.79 31.66 16.52
CA VAL A 561 -0.27 32.94 17.02
C VAL A 561 -1.18 34.12 16.68
N GLU A 562 -1.96 34.01 15.62
CA GLU A 562 -2.88 35.05 15.19
C GLU A 562 -4.05 34.45 14.42
N THR A 563 -5.25 35.03 14.55
CA THR A 563 -6.43 34.69 13.76
C THR A 563 -7.27 35.93 13.57
N ALA A 564 -7.51 36.30 12.31
CA ALA A 564 -8.27 37.50 11.96
C ALA A 564 -8.99 37.29 10.61
N ASP A 565 -9.88 38.22 10.24
CA ASP A 565 -10.32 38.33 8.85
C ASP A 565 -9.13 38.64 7.94
N VAL A 566 -9.21 38.18 6.69
CA VAL A 566 -8.08 38.29 5.76
C VAL A 566 -7.68 39.74 5.52
N GLN A 567 -8.63 40.69 5.49
CA GLN A 567 -8.30 42.09 5.28
C GLN A 567 -7.48 42.65 6.47
N THR A 568 -7.96 42.46 7.69
CA THR A 568 -7.27 42.89 8.90
C THR A 568 -5.90 42.23 9.02
N LEU A 569 -5.79 40.93 8.74
CA LEU A 569 -4.52 40.21 8.83
C LEU A 569 -3.44 40.82 7.90
N PHE A 570 -3.83 41.23 6.69
CA PHE A 570 -2.91 41.79 5.70
C PHE A 570 -2.61 43.27 5.90
N GLU A 571 -3.59 44.07 6.33
CA GLU A 571 -3.44 45.52 6.51
C GLU A 571 -2.85 45.88 7.88
N GLN A 572 -3.20 45.14 8.93
CA GLN A 572 -2.86 45.44 10.32
C GLN A 572 -2.47 44.15 11.09
N PRO A 573 -1.38 43.46 10.69
CA PRO A 573 -0.94 42.25 11.39
C PRO A 573 -0.61 42.56 12.85
N ALA A 574 -1.25 41.86 13.78
CA ALA A 574 -1.07 42.07 15.21
C ALA A 574 0.15 41.33 15.76
N HIS A 575 0.49 40.16 15.22
CA HIS A 575 1.57 39.34 15.72
C HIS A 575 2.89 39.57 14.94
N PRO A 576 4.05 39.73 15.62
CA PRO A 576 5.35 39.96 14.98
C PRO A 576 5.74 38.92 13.92
N TYR A 577 5.32 37.67 14.11
CA TYR A 577 5.54 36.60 13.11
C TYR A 577 4.72 36.83 11.83
N THR A 578 3.46 37.25 11.95
CA THR A 578 2.58 37.52 10.81
C THR A 578 3.12 38.70 10.01
N GLU A 579 3.52 39.77 10.69
CA GLU A 579 4.19 40.92 10.07
C GLU A 579 5.42 40.47 9.26
N ALA A 580 6.28 39.66 9.87
CA ALA A 580 7.49 39.16 9.22
C ALA A 580 7.18 38.22 8.04
N LEU A 581 6.13 37.40 8.13
CA LEU A 581 5.67 36.53 7.06
C LEU A 581 5.15 37.34 5.85
N LEU A 582 4.38 38.40 6.10
CA LEU A 582 3.88 39.30 5.06
C LEU A 582 5.00 40.12 4.41
N ALA A 583 5.99 40.57 5.20
CA ALA A 583 7.16 41.28 4.70
C ALA A 583 8.05 40.40 3.79
N ALA A 584 8.05 39.08 4.01
CA ALA A 584 8.76 38.12 3.19
C ALA A 584 8.05 37.81 1.84
N ASN A 585 6.89 38.44 1.55
CA ASN A 585 6.15 38.22 0.32
C ASN A 585 6.73 39.03 -0.87
N PRO A 586 7.16 38.39 -1.97
CA PRO A 586 7.68 39.08 -3.14
C PRO A 586 6.72 40.07 -3.81
N LEU A 587 5.40 39.90 -3.63
CA LEU A 587 4.40 40.82 -4.18
C LEU A 587 4.39 42.19 -3.50
N ASN A 588 4.92 42.28 -2.27
CA ASN A 588 5.00 43.52 -1.48
C ASN A 588 6.38 44.20 -1.57
N ALA A 589 7.29 43.69 -2.40
CA ALA A 589 8.65 44.21 -2.50
C ALA A 589 8.71 45.42 -3.45
N ASP A 590 8.66 46.63 -2.89
CA ASP A 590 8.86 47.90 -3.62
C ASP A 590 10.30 48.08 -4.16
N THR A 591 11.24 47.18 -3.83
CA THR A 591 12.66 47.33 -4.16
C THR A 591 13.29 46.06 -4.74
N ALA A 592 14.22 46.25 -5.68
CA ALA A 592 15.07 45.20 -6.27
C ALA A 592 16.14 44.67 -5.28
N GLY A 593 15.78 44.48 -4.01
CA GLY A 593 16.62 43.98 -2.93
C GLY A 593 16.33 42.52 -2.57
N ARG A 594 17.13 41.94 -1.66
CA ARG A 594 16.78 40.65 -1.05
C ARG A 594 15.58 40.84 -0.13
N LEU A 595 14.61 39.93 -0.23
CA LEU A 595 13.48 39.89 0.69
C LEU A 595 13.97 39.73 2.14
N PRO A 596 13.30 40.38 3.10
CA PRO A 596 13.61 40.20 4.51
C PRO A 596 13.39 38.74 4.91
N VAL A 597 14.28 38.22 5.75
CA VAL A 597 14.21 36.84 6.26
C VAL A 597 13.98 36.91 7.75
N ILE A 598 13.18 35.98 8.28
CA ILE A 598 12.98 35.81 9.72
C ILE A 598 14.24 35.17 10.32
N ASP A 599 15.17 36.02 10.77
CA ASP A 599 16.46 35.62 11.34
C ASP A 599 16.34 35.03 12.75
N ALA A 600 17.48 34.60 13.31
CA ALA A 600 17.51 33.95 14.61
C ALA A 600 17.13 34.89 15.77
N GLU A 601 17.46 36.17 15.67
CA GLU A 601 17.13 37.17 16.70
C GLU A 601 15.61 37.40 16.71
N ARG A 602 15.00 37.64 15.55
CA ARG A 602 13.55 37.80 15.43
C ARG A 602 12.78 36.55 15.84
N ARG A 603 13.31 35.35 15.55
CA ARG A 603 12.72 34.09 16.04
C ARG A 603 12.75 33.99 17.57
N ALA A 604 13.85 34.39 18.21
CA ALA A 604 13.96 34.38 19.67
C ALA A 604 12.99 35.36 20.34
N GLU A 605 12.79 36.55 19.74
CA GLU A 605 11.77 37.51 20.19
C GLU A 605 10.36 36.93 20.11
N ILE A 606 10.03 36.30 18.98
CA ILE A 606 8.74 35.64 18.77
C ILE A 606 8.53 34.49 19.77
N ASP A 607 9.55 33.66 19.97
CA ASP A 607 9.50 32.54 20.92
C ASP A 607 9.23 33.06 22.35
N ALA A 608 9.93 34.12 22.77
CA ALA A 608 9.75 34.73 24.10
C ALA A 608 8.33 35.31 24.29
N LEU A 609 7.76 35.95 23.26
CA LEU A 609 6.39 36.47 23.29
C LEU A 609 5.36 35.35 23.49
N ILE A 610 5.55 34.23 22.79
CA ILE A 610 4.68 33.05 22.91
C ILE A 610 4.77 32.47 24.31
N GLU A 611 5.99 32.28 24.84
CA GLU A 611 6.20 31.77 26.21
C GLU A 611 5.54 32.68 27.26
N GLN A 612 5.66 34.00 27.13
CA GLN A 612 4.99 34.94 28.02
C GLN A 612 3.47 34.80 27.96
N THR A 613 2.90 34.70 26.75
CA THR A 613 1.45 34.55 26.56
C THR A 613 0.94 33.22 27.13
N GLU A 614 1.71 32.14 27.01
CA GLU A 614 1.39 30.84 27.60
C GLU A 614 1.46 30.86 29.14
N LEU A 615 2.42 31.59 29.72
CA LEU A 615 2.52 31.79 31.17
C LEU A 615 1.33 32.58 31.72
N GLU A 616 0.93 33.66 31.05
CA GLU A 616 -0.22 34.47 31.43
C GLU A 616 -1.52 33.67 31.39
N ARG A 617 -1.73 32.86 30.34
CA ARG A 617 -2.88 31.94 30.24
C ARG A 617 -2.87 30.80 31.24
N SER A 618 -1.70 30.38 31.74
CA SER A 618 -1.58 29.33 32.76
C SER A 618 -1.80 29.86 34.18
N ALA A 619 -1.70 31.18 34.37
CA ALA A 619 -1.92 31.86 35.64
C ALA A 619 -3.38 32.31 35.86
N THR A 620 -4.21 32.24 34.82
CA THR A 620 -5.67 32.50 34.84
C THR A 620 -6.44 31.18 34.82
#